data_AF-A0A022MK43-F1
#
_entry.id   AF-A0A022MK43-F1
#
_cell.length_a   1.000
_cell.length_b   1.000
_cell.length_c   1.000
_cell.angle_alpha   90.00
_cell.angle_beta   90.00
_cell.angle_gamma   90.00
#
_symmetry.space_group_name_H-M   'P 1'
#
loop_
_entity.id
_entity.type
_entity.pdbx_description
1 polymer ?
#
loop_
_entity_poly.entity_id
_entity_poly.type
_entity_poly.pdbx_seq_one_letter_code
_entity_poly.pdbx_strand_id
1 'polypeptide(L)'
;MARDYDSQLLESVAVRRRRMRDALLFGAQRGRRTVDERLGKVFAGIAIAAVLCAGCVGWSFLQATLAKQKADQKKQQQQQEQMYNPSGTPAPSATGGAKATEKP
;
A
#
# COMPACT_ATOMS: atom_id res chain seq x y z
N MET A 1 -40.78 35.28 -25.35
CA MET A 1 -41.98 34.42 -25.51
C MET A 1 -41.66 32.94 -25.31
N ALA A 2 -40.83 32.26 -26.12
CA ALA A 2 -40.50 30.85 -25.90
C ALA A 2 -39.61 30.58 -24.66
N ARG A 3 -38.75 31.54 -24.30
CA ARG A 3 -37.87 31.47 -23.11
C ARG A 3 -38.62 31.53 -21.78
N ASP A 4 -39.77 32.18 -21.76
CA ASP A 4 -40.61 32.35 -20.57
C ASP A 4 -41.34 31.04 -20.23
N TYR A 5 -41.75 30.31 -21.27
CA TYR A 5 -42.31 28.96 -21.16
C TYR A 5 -41.29 27.94 -20.62
N ASP A 6 -40.05 28.00 -21.11
CA ASP A 6 -38.97 27.11 -20.66
C ASP A 6 -38.59 27.41 -19.20
N SER A 7 -38.59 28.70 -18.81
CA SER A 7 -38.36 29.12 -17.43
C SER A 7 -39.48 28.63 -16.49
N GLN A 8 -40.75 28.70 -16.90
CA GLN A 8 -41.88 28.16 -16.14
C GLN A 8 -41.85 26.62 -16.03
N LEU A 9 -41.38 25.94 -17.09
CA LEU A 9 -41.15 24.50 -17.09
C LEU A 9 -40.01 24.11 -16.14
N LEU A 10 -38.91 24.85 -16.16
CA LEU A 10 -37.77 24.61 -15.28
C LEU A 10 -38.13 24.87 -13.81
N GLU A 11 -38.87 25.93 -13.51
CA GLU A 11 -39.33 26.21 -12.14
C GLU A 11 -40.28 25.11 -11.62
N SER A 12 -41.23 24.67 -12.45
CA SER A 12 -42.18 23.63 -12.04
C SER A 12 -41.51 22.25 -11.84
N VAL A 13 -40.56 21.88 -12.72
CA VAL A 13 -39.79 20.63 -12.59
C VAL A 13 -38.82 20.69 -11.42
N ALA A 14 -38.18 21.84 -11.18
CA ALA A 14 -37.30 22.04 -10.04
C ALA A 14 -38.05 21.88 -8.72
N VAL A 15 -39.26 22.44 -8.60
CA VAL A 15 -40.11 22.27 -7.40
C VAL A 15 -40.55 20.82 -7.24
N ARG A 16 -40.94 20.13 -8.31
CA ARG A 16 -41.32 18.71 -8.23
C ARG A 16 -40.15 17.82 -7.82
N ARG A 17 -38.95 18.04 -8.39
CA ARG A 17 -37.74 17.33 -7.98
C ARG A 17 -37.36 17.65 -6.54
N ARG A 18 -37.50 18.90 -6.11
CA ARG A 18 -37.19 19.31 -4.74
C ARG A 18 -38.15 18.68 -3.75
N ARG A 19 -39.46 18.67 -4.02
CA ARG A 19 -40.45 17.97 -3.20
C ARG A 19 -40.26 16.46 -3.19
N MET A 20 -39.89 15.83 -4.31
CA MET A 20 -39.55 14.41 -4.37
C MET A 20 -38.27 14.11 -3.57
N ARG A 21 -37.24 14.95 -3.67
CA ARG A 21 -36.01 14.83 -2.87
C ARG A 21 -36.29 15.05 -1.39
N ASP A 22 -37.08 16.05 -1.06
CA ASP A 22 -37.49 16.32 0.31
C ASP A 22 -38.33 15.16 0.82
N ALA A 23 -39.27 14.57 0.07
CA ALA A 23 -40.01 13.38 0.49
C ALA A 23 -39.12 12.13 0.65
N LEU A 24 -38.09 11.95 -0.20
CA LEU A 24 -37.10 10.89 -0.01
C LEU A 24 -36.21 11.16 1.21
N LEU A 25 -35.82 12.41 1.46
CA LEU A 25 -35.00 12.83 2.60
C LEU A 25 -35.81 12.84 3.92
N PHE A 26 -37.11 13.17 3.88
CA PHE A 26 -38.04 13.20 5.01
C PHE A 26 -38.63 11.81 5.29
N GLY A 27 -38.86 10.97 4.26
CA GLY A 27 -39.10 9.53 4.42
C GLY A 27 -37.87 8.82 4.98
N ALA A 28 -36.69 9.29 4.59
CA ALA A 28 -35.45 8.97 5.26
C ALA A 28 -35.25 9.73 6.58
N GLN A 29 -36.15 10.57 7.13
CA GLN A 29 -35.89 11.28 8.39
C GLN A 29 -35.73 10.33 9.59
N ARG A 30 -36.39 9.16 9.55
CA ARG A 30 -36.11 8.02 10.45
C ARG A 30 -34.76 7.35 10.14
N GLY A 31 -34.41 7.27 8.87
CA GLY A 31 -33.09 6.86 8.40
C GLY A 31 -31.99 7.90 8.61
N ARG A 32 -32.30 9.17 8.87
CA ARG A 32 -31.33 10.28 8.82
C ARG A 32 -30.43 10.23 10.04
N ARG A 33 -31.00 9.91 11.21
CA ARG A 33 -30.22 9.60 12.41
C ARG A 33 -29.33 8.37 12.23
N THR A 34 -29.82 7.31 11.59
CA THR A 34 -29.00 6.11 11.38
C THR A 34 -27.98 6.28 10.27
N VAL A 35 -28.28 7.05 9.24
CA VAL A 35 -27.39 7.35 8.11
C VAL A 35 -26.30 8.33 8.53
N ASP A 36 -26.59 9.38 9.28
CA ASP A 36 -25.56 10.28 9.83
C ASP A 36 -24.60 9.50 10.76
N GLU A 37 -25.13 8.61 11.61
CA GLU A 37 -24.36 7.75 12.51
C GLU A 37 -23.50 6.70 11.76
N ARG A 38 -24.01 6.15 10.66
CA ARG A 38 -23.31 5.18 9.80
C ARG A 38 -22.29 5.88 8.89
N LEU A 39 -22.63 7.05 8.35
CA LEU A 39 -21.74 7.87 7.53
C LEU A 39 -20.54 8.33 8.35
N GLY A 40 -20.74 8.78 9.60
CA GLY A 40 -19.63 9.09 10.50
C GLY A 40 -18.66 7.92 10.69
N LYS A 41 -19.20 6.69 10.84
CA LYS A 41 -18.39 5.47 10.93
C LYS A 41 -17.66 5.13 9.62
N VAL A 42 -18.28 5.39 8.47
CA VAL A 42 -17.65 5.20 7.15
C VAL A 42 -16.52 6.22 6.93
N PHE A 43 -16.74 7.50 7.23
CA PHE A 43 -15.69 8.53 7.16
C PHE A 43 -14.54 8.23 8.11
N ALA A 44 -14.83 7.78 9.33
CA ALA A 44 -13.80 7.33 10.27
C ALA A 44 -13.02 6.13 9.71
N GLY A 45 -13.69 5.14 9.11
CA GLY A 45 -13.04 4.00 8.47
C GLY A 45 -12.13 4.40 7.31
N ILE A 46 -12.59 5.32 6.45
CA ILE A 46 -11.79 5.86 5.35
C ILE A 46 -10.56 6.60 5.88
N ALA A 47 -10.72 7.42 6.93
CA ALA A 47 -9.60 8.11 7.55
C ALA A 47 -8.55 7.14 8.11
N ILE A 48 -8.98 6.09 8.82
CA ILE A 48 -8.08 5.05 9.35
C ILE A 48 -7.37 4.32 8.20
N ALA A 49 -8.11 3.91 7.16
CA ALA A 49 -7.53 3.23 6.00
C ALA A 49 -6.49 4.12 5.27
N ALA A 50 -6.77 5.41 5.12
CA ALA A 50 -5.85 6.37 4.52
C ALA A 50 -4.55 6.51 5.34
N VAL A 51 -4.68 6.62 6.67
CA VAL A 51 -3.52 6.69 7.59
C VAL A 51 -2.71 5.41 7.55
N LEU A 52 -3.34 4.24 7.56
CA LEU A 52 -2.66 2.95 7.45
C LEU A 52 -1.91 2.82 6.12
N CYS A 53 -2.55 3.19 5.00
CA CYS A 53 -1.93 3.16 3.68
C CYS A 53 -0.71 4.09 3.63
N ALA A 54 -0.85 5.34 4.09
CA ALA A 54 0.26 6.29 4.18
C ALA A 54 1.38 5.79 5.11
N GLY A 55 1.03 5.18 6.25
CA GLY A 55 1.97 4.60 7.20
C GLY A 55 2.77 3.44 6.61
N CYS A 56 2.11 2.51 5.90
CA CYS A 56 2.77 1.39 5.24
C CYS A 56 3.75 1.84 4.16
N VAL A 57 3.38 2.84 3.35
CA VAL A 57 4.26 3.42 2.33
C VAL A 57 5.45 4.14 2.98
N GLY A 58 5.21 4.92 4.03
CA GLY A 58 6.27 5.61 4.78
C GLY A 58 7.27 4.65 5.43
N TRP A 59 6.78 3.56 6.03
CA TRP A 59 7.64 2.53 6.63
C TRP A 59 8.50 1.79 5.60
N SER A 60 7.94 1.51 4.42
CA SER A 60 8.67 0.88 3.31
C SER A 60 9.82 1.77 2.81
N PHE A 61 9.60 3.08 2.76
CA PHE A 61 10.66 4.03 2.36
C PHE A 61 11.77 4.14 3.42
N LEU A 62 11.40 4.09 4.69
CA LEU A 62 12.33 4.16 5.82
C LEU A 62 13.21 2.90 5.90
N GLN A 63 12.62 1.71 5.75
CA GLN A 63 13.37 0.46 5.67
C GLN A 63 14.26 0.38 4.44
N ALA A 64 13.80 0.83 3.27
CA ALA A 64 14.62 0.83 2.06
C ALA A 64 15.88 1.72 2.21
N THR A 65 15.74 2.85 2.91
CA THR A 65 16.86 3.75 3.20
C THR A 65 17.83 3.16 4.23
N LEU A 66 17.31 2.59 5.32
CA LEU A 66 18.14 1.93 6.34
C LEU A 66 18.82 0.65 5.82
N ALA A 67 18.15 -0.10 4.94
CA ALA A 67 18.70 -1.29 4.31
C ALA A 67 19.83 -0.96 3.33
N LYS A 68 19.75 0.16 2.59
CA LYS A 68 20.87 0.65 1.76
C LYS A 68 22.11 0.93 2.61
N GLN A 69 21.98 1.66 3.71
CA GLN A 69 23.11 1.96 4.61
C GLN A 69 23.71 0.71 5.25
N LYS A 70 22.87 -0.26 5.64
CA LYS A 70 23.33 -1.55 6.17
C LYS A 70 23.99 -2.43 5.10
N ALA A 71 23.53 -2.35 3.84
CA ALA A 71 24.11 -3.10 2.73
C ALA A 71 25.52 -2.59 2.37
N ASP A 72 25.74 -1.27 2.41
CA ASP A 72 27.07 -0.68 2.18
C ASP A 72 28.05 -1.01 3.32
N GLN A 73 27.61 -0.98 4.57
CA GLN A 73 28.43 -1.44 5.71
C GLN A 73 28.72 -2.94 5.64
N LYS A 74 27.75 -3.78 5.28
CA LYS A 74 27.97 -5.22 5.11
C LYS A 74 28.95 -5.53 3.97
N LYS A 75 28.93 -4.76 2.88
CA LYS A 75 29.93 -4.93 1.80
C LYS A 75 31.35 -4.59 2.28
N GLN A 76 31.50 -3.55 3.11
CA GLN A 76 32.80 -3.22 3.70
C GLN A 76 33.26 -4.28 4.70
N GLN A 77 32.36 -4.78 5.55
CA GLN A 77 32.66 -5.88 6.48
C GLN A 77 32.99 -7.18 5.74
N GLN A 78 32.25 -7.53 4.69
CA GLN A 78 32.57 -8.71 3.87
C GLN A 78 33.90 -8.56 3.14
N GLN A 79 34.25 -7.37 2.64
CA GLN A 79 35.59 -7.13 2.10
C GLN A 79 36.66 -7.23 3.17
N GLN A 80 36.41 -6.75 4.39
CA GLN A 80 37.34 -6.90 5.51
C GLN A 80 37.47 -8.36 5.96
N GLU A 81 36.39 -9.13 6.04
CA GLU A 81 36.42 -10.56 6.36
C GLU A 81 37.11 -11.37 5.25
N GLN A 82 36.91 -11.00 3.99
CA GLN A 82 37.58 -11.62 2.84
C GLN A 82 39.07 -11.23 2.76
N MET A 83 39.45 -10.08 3.32
CA MET A 83 40.85 -9.69 3.51
C MET A 83 41.46 -10.33 4.77
N TYR A 84 40.65 -10.59 5.80
CA TYR A 84 41.06 -11.18 7.08
C TYR A 84 41.09 -12.71 7.06
N ASN A 85 40.45 -13.39 6.09
CA ASN A 85 40.59 -14.82 5.85
C ASN A 85 41.30 -15.16 4.52
N PRO A 86 42.64 -15.02 4.45
CA PRO A 86 43.42 -15.58 3.34
C PRO A 86 43.62 -17.11 3.44
N SER A 87 43.06 -17.81 4.44
CA SER A 87 43.23 -19.27 4.63
C SER A 87 42.11 -20.10 3.99
N GLY A 88 41.97 -19.96 2.67
CA GLY A 88 41.46 -21.04 1.83
C GLY A 88 42.64 -21.69 1.12
N THR A 89 43.49 -22.41 1.86
CA THR A 89 44.66 -23.12 1.31
C THR A 89 44.19 -24.13 0.26
N PRO A 90 44.58 -24.05 -1.03
CA PRO A 90 44.60 -25.25 -1.85
C PRO A 90 45.71 -26.12 -1.26
N ALA A 91 45.33 -27.14 -0.50
CA ALA A 91 46.28 -28.12 0.01
C ALA A 91 47.07 -28.70 -1.17
N PRO A 92 48.41 -28.63 -1.18
CA PRO A 92 49.17 -29.49 -2.07
C PRO A 92 49.02 -30.90 -1.49
N SER A 93 48.07 -31.67 -2.04
CA SER A 93 48.03 -33.11 -1.80
C SER A 93 49.34 -33.67 -2.36
N ALA A 94 50.22 -33.96 -1.42
CA ALA A 94 51.48 -34.63 -1.63
C ALA A 94 51.27 -35.87 -2.52
N THR A 95 52.14 -35.96 -3.52
CA THR A 95 52.68 -37.18 -4.11
C THR A 95 52.46 -38.43 -3.25
N GLY A 96 51.79 -39.44 -3.82
CA GLY A 96 51.93 -40.84 -3.42
C GLY A 96 50.62 -41.57 -3.18
N GLY A 97 50.19 -42.39 -4.14
CA GLY A 97 49.08 -43.33 -3.88
C GLY A 97 48.46 -43.97 -5.11
N ALA A 98 49.20 -44.90 -5.72
CA ALA A 98 48.72 -46.13 -6.38
C ALA A 98 47.55 -46.07 -7.39
N LYS A 99 47.91 -46.35 -8.65
CA LYS A 99 47.13 -47.14 -9.62
C LYS A 99 46.44 -48.35 -8.95
N ALA A 100 45.14 -48.53 -9.18
CA ALA A 100 44.41 -49.83 -9.25
C ALA A 100 42.93 -49.52 -9.57
N THR A 101 42.42 -49.81 -10.79
CA THR A 101 41.47 -50.92 -11.11
C THR A 101 40.17 -50.84 -10.28
N GLU A 102 38.94 -50.84 -10.80
CA GLU A 102 38.35 -51.61 -11.89
C GLU A 102 36.89 -51.12 -12.08
N LYS A 103 36.33 -51.35 -13.28
CA LYS A 103 34.90 -51.24 -13.68
C LYS A 103 34.11 -52.45 -13.09
N PRO A 104 32.81 -52.75 -13.35
CA PRO A 104 31.92 -52.38 -14.47
C PRO A 104 30.83 -51.33 -14.19
#